data_AF-A0AAD5WFG6-F1
#
_entry.id   AF-A0AAD5WFG6-F1
#
_cell.length_a   1.000
_cell.length_b   1.000
_cell.length_c   1.000
_cell.angle_alpha   90.00
_cell.angle_beta   90.00
_cell.angle_gamma   90.00
#
_symmetry.space_group_name_H-M   'P 1'
#
loop_
_entity.id
_entity.type
_entity.pdbx_description
1 polymer ?
#
loop_
_entity_poly.entity_id
_entity_poly.type
_entity_poly.pdbx_seq_one_letter_code
_entity_poly.pdbx_strand_id
1 'polypeptide(L)'
;MKIMSSKFIGGNKKPRVDEIGDDGSKIPDSFDARVQWPHCPSISYIRDQSQCGSCWAFASAEAMSDRVCIASHGNKTVELSADDILSCCYACGLGCYGGYPIYAWQYFVETGVVTGGLYGTKVFLPFYATASVKANCTICSPL
;
A
#
# COMPACT_ATOMS: atom_id res chain seq x y z
N MET A 1 16.08 0.28 -2.99
CA MET A 1 14.90 0.64 -3.82
C MET A 1 13.96 1.46 -2.94
N LYS A 2 13.64 2.71 -3.31
CA LYS A 2 12.76 3.58 -2.50
C LYS A 2 11.44 3.78 -3.25
N ILE A 3 10.36 3.18 -2.73
CA ILE A 3 9.00 3.30 -3.29
C ILE A 3 8.39 4.67 -3.03
N MET A 4 8.74 5.25 -1.87
CA MET A 4 8.39 6.60 -1.47
C MET A 4 9.62 7.27 -0.86
N SER A 5 9.79 8.55 -1.16
CA SER A 5 10.86 9.35 -0.55
C SER A 5 10.45 9.83 0.83
N SER A 6 11.29 9.58 1.84
CA SER A 6 11.10 10.08 3.20
C SER A 6 11.06 11.60 3.30
N LYS A 7 11.47 12.33 2.25
CA LYS A 7 11.34 13.80 2.15
C LYS A 7 9.90 14.29 2.20
N PHE A 8 8.91 13.42 1.94
CA PHE A 8 7.49 13.74 1.97
C PHE A 8 6.80 13.38 3.30
N ILE A 9 7.56 12.90 4.31
CA ILE A 9 7.05 12.50 5.63
C ILE A 9 7.42 13.56 6.66
N GLY A 10 6.47 13.95 7.51
CA GLY A 10 6.71 14.82 8.67
C GLY A 10 7.02 16.30 8.37
N GLY A 11 7.00 16.73 7.11
CA GLY A 11 7.21 18.13 6.73
C GLY A 11 5.91 18.93 6.74
N ASN A 12 5.84 20.02 7.51
CA ASN A 12 4.91 21.15 7.28
C ASN A 12 5.14 21.89 5.95
N LYS A 13 6.02 21.35 5.09
CA LYS A 13 6.12 21.76 3.72
C LYS A 13 4.89 21.21 3.04
N LYS A 14 3.89 22.05 2.77
CA LYS A 14 3.00 21.84 1.62
C LYS A 14 3.90 21.28 0.51
N PRO A 15 3.57 20.15 -0.14
CA PRO A 15 4.33 19.75 -1.32
C PRO A 15 4.43 21.02 -2.14
N ARG A 16 5.66 21.51 -2.34
CA ARG A 16 5.86 22.57 -3.29
C ARG A 16 5.50 21.85 -4.58
N VAL A 17 4.27 22.05 -5.01
CA VAL A 17 3.93 21.93 -6.41
C VAL A 17 4.78 23.06 -6.98
N ASP A 18 6.06 22.75 -7.22
CA ASP A 18 6.77 23.46 -8.26
C ASP A 18 5.77 23.42 -9.42
N GLU A 19 5.47 24.56 -10.03
CA GLU A 19 4.80 24.52 -11.31
C GLU A 19 5.72 23.65 -12.16
N ILE A 20 5.37 22.36 -12.28
CA ILE A 20 5.99 21.45 -13.21
C ILE A 20 5.50 22.05 -14.51
N GLY A 21 6.25 23.03 -15.01
CA GLY A 21 6.07 23.54 -16.34
C GLY A 21 6.00 22.32 -17.23
N ASP A 22 5.03 22.31 -18.13
CA ASP A 22 4.85 21.24 -19.10
C ASP A 22 6.24 20.83 -19.63
N ASP A 23 6.73 19.68 -19.21
CA ASP A 23 8.05 19.18 -19.58
C ASP A 23 8.04 18.67 -21.04
N GLY A 24 6.93 18.91 -21.74
CA GLY A 24 6.64 18.43 -23.08
C GLY A 24 6.28 16.96 -23.08
N SER A 25 6.13 16.32 -21.91
CA SER A 25 5.66 14.93 -21.84
C SER A 25 4.19 14.87 -22.25
N LYS A 26 3.95 14.26 -23.41
CA LYS A 26 2.59 14.03 -23.89
C LYS A 26 1.94 12.96 -23.01
N ILE A 27 1.04 13.38 -22.13
CA ILE A 27 0.14 12.47 -21.40
C ILE A 27 -0.86 11.91 -22.43
N PRO A 28 -1.04 10.58 -22.52
CA PRO A 28 -1.95 9.98 -23.49
C PRO A 28 -3.42 10.26 -23.15
N ASP A 29 -4.29 10.32 -24.16
CA ASP A 29 -5.74 10.54 -23.99
C ASP A 29 -6.43 9.41 -23.20
N SER A 30 -5.81 8.22 -23.16
CA SER A 30 -6.28 7.08 -22.38
C SER A 30 -5.09 6.35 -21.75
N PHE A 31 -5.23 5.95 -20.49
CA PHE A 31 -4.20 5.20 -19.77
C PHE A 31 -4.82 4.11 -18.90
N ASP A 32 -4.30 2.89 -19.03
CA ASP A 32 -4.64 1.76 -18.16
C ASP A 32 -3.34 1.18 -17.58
N ALA A 33 -3.21 1.23 -16.26
CA ALA A 33 -2.04 0.74 -15.55
C ALA A 33 -1.78 -0.76 -15.80
N ARG A 34 -2.83 -1.56 -16.01
CA ARG A 34 -2.73 -3.00 -16.26
C ARG A 34 -2.11 -3.28 -17.63
N VAL A 35 -2.38 -2.42 -18.60
CA VAL A 35 -1.80 -2.49 -19.96
C VAL A 35 -0.37 -1.96 -19.95
N GLN A 36 -0.12 -0.88 -19.21
CA GLN A 36 1.21 -0.27 -19.12
C GLN A 36 2.23 -1.17 -18.41
N TRP A 37 1.81 -1.88 -17.36
CA TRP A 37 2.66 -2.76 -16.57
C TRP A 37 2.11 -4.19 -16.53
N PRO A 38 2.12 -4.91 -17.67
CA PRO A 38 1.48 -6.22 -17.79
C PRO A 38 2.19 -7.31 -16.97
N HIS A 39 3.46 -7.10 -16.63
CA HIS A 39 4.24 -8.00 -15.78
C HIS A 39 3.96 -7.82 -14.27
N CYS A 40 3.06 -6.90 -13.91
CA CYS A 40 2.65 -6.64 -12.54
C CYS A 40 1.22 -7.13 -12.29
N PRO A 41 1.04 -8.41 -11.94
CA PRO A 41 -0.30 -9.00 -11.80
C PRO A 41 -1.10 -8.39 -10.64
N SER A 42 -0.45 -7.79 -9.65
CA SER A 42 -1.09 -7.13 -8.51
C SER A 42 -2.03 -6.00 -8.94
N ILE A 43 -1.75 -5.32 -10.06
CA ILE A 43 -2.55 -4.17 -10.54
C ILE A 43 -3.95 -4.61 -11.00
N SER A 44 -4.08 -5.86 -11.45
CA SER A 44 -5.37 -6.43 -11.86
C SER A 44 -6.09 -7.14 -10.73
N TYR A 45 -5.48 -7.23 -9.54
CA TYR A 45 -5.99 -8.00 -8.43
C TYR A 45 -6.98 -7.18 -7.60
N ILE A 46 -8.19 -7.72 -7.43
CA ILE A 46 -9.25 -7.06 -6.66
C ILE A 46 -9.39 -7.77 -5.32
N ARG A 47 -9.25 -7.03 -4.21
CA ARG A 47 -9.43 -7.56 -2.85
C ARG A 47 -10.81 -7.20 -2.30
N ASP A 48 -11.19 -7.91 -1.24
CA ASP A 48 -12.44 -7.69 -0.51
C ASP A 48 -12.14 -7.30 0.95
N GLN A 49 -12.51 -6.08 1.33
CA GLN A 49 -12.37 -5.57 2.69
C GLN A 49 -13.42 -6.14 3.67
N SER A 50 -14.42 -6.87 3.16
CA SER A 50 -15.52 -7.45 3.91
C SER A 50 -16.32 -6.39 4.70
N GLN A 51 -16.97 -6.80 5.79
CA GLN A 51 -17.77 -5.94 6.66
C GLN A 51 -16.91 -5.14 7.66
N CYS A 52 -15.87 -4.48 7.17
CA CYS A 52 -14.92 -3.69 7.96
C CYS A 52 -14.63 -2.37 7.23
N GLY A 53 -14.59 -1.24 7.92
CA GLY A 53 -14.20 0.07 7.39
C GLY A 53 -12.68 0.21 7.16
N SER A 54 -12.05 -0.83 6.58
CA SER A 54 -10.60 -0.94 6.33
C SER A 54 -10.18 -0.48 4.93
N CYS A 55 -11.05 0.17 4.16
CA CYS A 55 -10.75 0.67 2.81
C CYS A 55 -9.44 1.48 2.74
N TRP A 56 -9.15 2.25 3.77
CA TRP A 56 -7.94 3.07 3.89
C TRP A 56 -6.66 2.21 3.94
N ALA A 57 -6.72 1.04 4.58
CA ALA A 57 -5.62 0.09 4.68
C ALA A 57 -5.49 -0.73 3.39
N PHE A 58 -6.63 -1.18 2.83
CA PHE A 58 -6.69 -1.96 1.59
C PHE A 58 -6.16 -1.16 0.39
N ALA A 59 -6.72 0.02 0.13
CA ALA A 59 -6.30 0.87 -0.98
C ALA A 59 -4.81 1.23 -0.89
N SER A 60 -4.29 1.40 0.32
CA SER A 60 -2.87 1.64 0.55
C SER A 60 -2.03 0.40 0.25
N ALA A 61 -2.40 -0.77 0.79
CA ALA A 61 -1.68 -2.03 0.57
C ALA A 61 -1.64 -2.45 -0.91
N GLU A 62 -2.74 -2.30 -1.63
CA GLU A 62 -2.86 -2.59 -3.06
C GLU A 62 -1.91 -1.70 -3.87
N ALA A 63 -2.01 -0.38 -3.72
CA ALA A 63 -1.16 0.55 -4.43
C ALA A 63 0.33 0.42 -4.06
N MET A 64 0.66 0.07 -2.80
CA MET A 64 2.04 -0.21 -2.40
C MET A 64 2.57 -1.47 -3.09
N SER A 65 1.77 -2.53 -3.15
CA SER A 65 2.12 -3.81 -3.81
C SER A 65 2.44 -3.57 -5.29
N ASP A 66 1.57 -2.82 -5.97
CA ASP A 66 1.75 -2.42 -7.37
C ASP A 66 3.03 -1.64 -7.59
N ARG A 67 3.29 -0.63 -6.75
CA ARG A 67 4.49 0.19 -6.87
C ARG A 67 5.76 -0.59 -6.62
N VAL A 68 5.75 -1.62 -5.76
CA VAL A 68 6.91 -2.52 -5.60
C VAL A 68 7.20 -3.25 -6.91
N CYS A 69 6.17 -3.74 -7.59
CA CYS A 69 6.36 -4.38 -8.89
C CYS A 69 6.83 -3.39 -9.97
N ILE A 70 6.15 -2.24 -10.10
CA ILE A 70 6.46 -1.23 -11.11
C ILE A 70 7.89 -0.74 -10.96
N ALA A 71 8.29 -0.35 -9.74
CA ALA A 71 9.62 0.20 -9.51
C ALA A 71 10.73 -0.86 -9.59
N SER A 72 10.40 -2.16 -9.53
CA SER A 72 11.36 -3.26 -9.72
C SER A 72 11.38 -3.76 -11.16
N HIS A 73 10.66 -3.09 -12.06
CA HIS A 73 10.49 -3.50 -13.46
C HIS A 73 9.97 -4.94 -13.58
N GLY A 74 9.03 -5.33 -12.70
CA GLY A 74 8.46 -6.68 -12.69
C GLY A 74 9.28 -7.73 -11.94
N ASN A 75 10.49 -7.39 -11.45
CA ASN A 75 11.37 -8.38 -10.81
C ASN A 75 10.95 -8.73 -9.36
N LYS A 76 10.12 -7.90 -8.72
CA LYS A 76 9.57 -8.17 -7.39
C LYS A 76 8.06 -7.97 -7.38
N THR A 77 7.31 -9.06 -7.36
CA THR A 77 5.87 -9.05 -7.13
C THR A 77 5.59 -9.48 -5.71
N VAL A 78 5.09 -8.56 -4.89
CA VAL A 78 4.72 -8.83 -3.49
C VAL A 78 3.31 -8.38 -3.25
N GLU A 79 2.61 -9.10 -2.39
CA GLU A 79 1.29 -8.76 -1.92
C GLU A 79 1.43 -8.32 -0.45
N LEU A 80 1.29 -7.01 -0.22
CA LEU A 80 1.43 -6.41 1.10
C LEU A 80 0.14 -6.58 1.91
N SER A 81 0.32 -6.83 3.21
CA SER A 81 -0.75 -7.14 4.15
C SER A 81 -1.56 -5.89 4.49
N ALA A 82 -2.80 -5.84 4.04
CA ALA A 82 -3.75 -4.84 4.52
C ALA A 82 -4.04 -5.03 6.03
N ASP A 83 -3.94 -6.26 6.53
CA ASP A 83 -4.18 -6.60 7.94
C ASP A 83 -3.10 -6.08 8.87
N ASP A 84 -1.84 -6.09 8.42
CA ASP A 84 -0.72 -5.50 9.16
C ASP A 84 -0.91 -3.99 9.29
N ILE A 85 -1.25 -3.31 8.19
CA ILE A 85 -1.57 -1.88 8.20
C ILE A 85 -2.77 -1.60 9.11
N LEU A 86 -3.82 -2.41 9.00
CA LEU A 86 -5.07 -2.25 9.76
C LEU A 86 -4.87 -2.42 11.27
N SER A 87 -4.07 -3.43 11.67
CA SER A 87 -3.97 -3.88 13.06
C SER A 87 -2.78 -3.30 13.80
N CYS A 88 -1.69 -2.98 13.10
CA CYS A 88 -0.42 -2.58 13.71
C CYS A 88 -0.12 -1.08 13.56
N CYS A 89 -0.73 -0.39 12.59
CA CYS A 89 -0.62 1.06 12.51
C CYS A 89 -1.62 1.76 13.45
N TYR A 90 -1.27 1.85 14.72
CA TYR A 90 -2.11 2.50 15.74
C TYR A 90 -2.37 4.00 15.47
N ALA A 91 -1.41 4.67 14.81
CA ALA A 91 -1.56 6.09 14.44
C ALA A 91 -2.42 6.30 13.18
N CYS A 92 -2.71 5.24 12.41
CA CYS A 92 -3.41 5.36 11.15
C CYS A 92 -4.92 5.54 11.29
N GLY A 93 -5.51 5.19 12.44
CA GLY A 93 -6.94 5.29 12.65
C GLY A 93 -7.47 4.30 13.66
N LEU A 94 -8.75 3.96 13.53
CA LEU A 94 -9.48 3.08 14.43
C LEU A 94 -9.81 1.75 13.75
N GLY A 95 -8.86 1.17 13.02
CA GLY A 95 -9.02 -0.13 12.36
C GLY A 95 -10.24 -0.17 11.44
N CYS A 96 -11.18 -1.06 11.74
CA CYS A 96 -12.46 -1.22 11.00
C CYS A 96 -13.44 -0.04 11.17
N TYR A 97 -13.18 0.92 12.04
CA TYR A 97 -14.01 2.11 12.20
C TYR A 97 -13.51 3.30 11.36
N GLY A 98 -12.55 3.06 10.46
CA GLY A 98 -11.99 4.05 9.55
C GLY A 98 -10.57 4.47 9.93
N GLY A 99 -9.92 5.16 9.01
CA GLY A 99 -8.53 5.60 9.14
C GLY A 99 -8.08 6.48 7.99
N TYR A 100 -6.81 6.87 8.04
CA TYR A 100 -6.21 7.87 7.18
C TYR A 100 -5.17 7.23 6.27
N PRO A 101 -5.41 7.16 4.94
CA PRO A 101 -4.46 6.55 4.00
C PRO A 101 -3.06 7.17 4.06
N ILE A 102 -2.97 8.48 4.31
CA ILE A 102 -1.67 9.16 4.41
C ILE A 102 -0.80 8.59 5.52
N TYR A 103 -1.38 8.23 6.66
CA TYR A 103 -0.64 7.61 7.76
C TYR A 103 -0.26 6.15 7.44
N ALA A 104 -1.06 5.43 6.65
CA ALA A 104 -0.69 4.10 6.17
C ALA A 104 0.58 4.15 5.30
N TRP A 105 0.67 5.14 4.42
CA TRP A 105 1.88 5.38 3.62
C TRP A 105 3.08 5.80 4.47
N GLN A 106 2.87 6.61 5.51
CA GLN A 106 3.94 6.96 6.44
C GLN A 106 4.43 5.74 7.21
N TYR A 107 3.51 4.93 7.74
CA TYR A 107 3.81 3.67 8.41
C TYR A 107 4.63 2.72 7.53
N PHE A 108 4.27 2.59 6.25
CA PHE A 108 5.03 1.79 5.28
C PHE A 108 6.48 2.25 5.12
N VAL A 109 6.76 3.55 5.19
CA VAL A 109 8.12 4.08 5.04
C VAL A 109 8.90 4.05 6.35
N GLU A 110 8.25 4.35 7.47
CA GLU A 110 8.89 4.46 8.79
C GLU A 110 9.09 3.10 9.46
N THR A 111 8.09 2.22 9.37
CA THR A 111 8.07 0.92 10.04
C THR A 111 8.20 -0.25 9.05
N GLY A 112 7.59 -0.12 7.87
CA GLY A 112 7.45 -1.20 6.91
C GLY A 112 6.14 -1.96 7.07
N VAL A 113 5.78 -2.75 6.05
CA VAL A 113 4.59 -3.59 6.02
C VAL A 113 4.98 -4.99 5.56
N VAL A 114 4.51 -6.02 6.27
CA VAL A 114 4.78 -7.42 5.90
C VAL A 114 3.89 -7.89 4.74
N THR A 115 4.27 -8.97 4.08
CA THR A 115 3.43 -9.60 3.06
C THR A 115 2.20 -10.29 3.66
N GLY A 116 1.04 -10.22 3.00
CA GLY A 116 -0.20 -10.81 3.47
C GLY A 116 -1.26 -10.85 2.38
N GLY A 117 -1.95 -11.99 2.24
CA GLY A 117 -2.88 -12.26 1.14
C GLY A 117 -4.35 -12.31 1.58
N LEU A 118 -5.22 -12.79 0.69
CA LEU A 118 -6.65 -12.90 0.98
C LEU A 118 -6.94 -13.83 2.16
N TYR A 119 -8.13 -13.64 2.74
CA TYR A 119 -8.71 -14.58 3.69
C TYR A 119 -8.63 -16.02 3.17
N GLY A 120 -8.18 -16.93 4.03
CA GLY A 120 -8.06 -18.37 3.71
C GLY A 120 -6.87 -18.76 2.84
N THR A 121 -6.02 -17.81 2.41
CA THR A 121 -4.77 -18.13 1.70
C THR A 121 -3.65 -18.49 2.68
N LYS A 122 -2.74 -19.38 2.27
CA LYS A 122 -1.54 -19.74 3.06
C LYS A 122 -0.41 -18.71 2.88
N VAL A 123 -0.70 -17.45 3.18
CA VAL A 123 0.29 -16.34 3.18
C VAL A 123 0.60 -15.96 4.63
N PHE A 124 1.70 -15.23 4.85
CA PHE A 124 2.22 -14.88 6.19
C PHE A 124 1.17 -14.25 7.13
N LEU A 125 0.30 -13.38 6.61
CA LEU A 125 -0.89 -12.85 7.31
C LEU A 125 -2.10 -12.78 6.35
N PRO A 126 -3.03 -13.74 6.39
CA PRO A 126 -4.26 -13.67 5.61
C PRO A 126 -5.29 -12.73 6.27
N PHE A 127 -6.04 -11.96 5.46
CA PHE A 127 -7.04 -11.00 5.96
C PHE A 127 -8.14 -11.66 6.80
N TYR A 128 -8.38 -11.25 8.05
CA TYR A 128 -9.55 -11.68 8.83
C TYR A 128 -10.54 -10.53 9.08
N ALA A 129 -11.75 -10.65 8.52
CA ALA A 129 -12.82 -9.64 8.63
C ALA A 129 -13.27 -9.32 10.08
N THR A 130 -12.92 -10.18 11.05
CA THR A 130 -13.21 -9.92 12.46
C THR A 130 -12.10 -9.05 13.05
N ALA A 131 -12.45 -7.84 13.49
CA ALA A 131 -11.61 -6.86 14.21
C ALA A 131 -10.96 -7.36 15.53
N SER A 132 -10.87 -8.68 15.73
CA SER A 132 -10.45 -9.35 16.96
C SER A 132 -9.19 -10.21 16.80
N VAL A 133 -8.64 -10.36 15.59
CA VAL A 133 -7.32 -10.99 15.45
C VAL A 133 -6.28 -9.92 15.77
N LYS A 134 -5.71 -9.97 16.97
CA LYS A 134 -4.46 -9.26 17.25
C LYS A 134 -3.40 -9.84 16.32
N ALA A 135 -3.11 -9.15 15.22
CA ALA A 135 -1.93 -9.47 14.43
C ALA A 135 -0.72 -9.41 15.37
N ASN A 136 0.15 -10.42 15.30
CA ASN A 136 1.43 -10.33 15.98
C ASN A 136 2.28 -9.33 15.19
N CYS A 137 2.27 -8.07 15.65
CA CYS A 137 2.94 -6.92 15.02
C CYS A 137 4.46 -6.99 15.18
N THR A 138 5.06 -8.12 14.82
CA THR A 138 6.50 -8.32 14.77
C THR A 138 6.98 -8.07 13.35
N ILE A 139 7.85 -7.07 13.18
CA ILE A 139 8.46 -6.70 11.91
C ILE A 139 9.25 -7.89 11.36
N CYS A 140 8.97 -8.33 10.12
CA CYS A 140 9.92 -9.15 9.37
C CYS A 140 11.10 -8.28 8.94
N SER A 141 12.31 -8.69 9.28
CA SER A 141 13.56 -8.02 8.91
C SER A 141 13.66 -7.82 7.38
N PRO A 142 14.32 -6.74 6.92
CA PRO A 142 14.37 -6.38 5.50
C PRO A 142 14.99 -7.49 4.64
N LEU A 143 14.38 -7.73 3.47
CA LEU A 143 14.91 -8.55 2.37
C LEU A 143 16.13 -7.91 1.70
#